data_AF-A0A7S1C3B8-F1
#
_entry.id   AF-A0A7S1C3B8-F1
#
_cell.length_a   1.000
_cell.length_b   1.000
_cell.length_c   1.000
_cell.angle_alpha   90.00
_cell.angle_beta   90.00
_cell.angle_gamma   90.00
#
_symmetry.space_group_name_H-M   'P 1'
#
loop_
_entity.id
_entity.type
_entity.pdbx_description
1 polymer ?
#
loop_
_entity_poly.entity_id
_entity_poly.type
_entity_poly.pdbx_seq_one_letter_code
_entity_poly.pdbx_strand_id
1 'polypeptide(L)'
;VVTWHFYPAFAPEHYNAHNLPGFLQPLLATPQLMTQPWVLDLVGGVADAVNALARKSLPRAEVWLGETGSAVGGGAANVSNAFADGFEWLDKMGQMALAGQSVVFRQTLCGYRYGLLDFDVNPMPAYFTAVLFKRLVGGAVLTTAIEPTVTVATGGAADPTSNDTATLRAYTFCARGSGLVAILINLDNTTNATVALQADGKAPAGERWDFLLTAHDGADIGDSAIYLNGQQLRV
;
A
#
# COMPACT_ATOMS: atom_id res chain seq x y z
N VAL A 1 -3.90 -10.54 22.46
CA VAL A 1 -3.79 -10.08 21.06
C VAL A 1 -5.15 -10.28 20.40
N VAL A 2 -5.60 -9.30 19.63
CA VAL A 2 -6.75 -9.39 18.72
C VAL A 2 -6.22 -9.49 17.30
N THR A 3 -6.68 -10.47 16.54
CA THR A 3 -6.31 -10.63 15.13
C THR A 3 -7.53 -10.44 14.24
N TRP A 4 -7.33 -9.83 13.08
CA TRP A 4 -8.34 -9.65 12.05
C TRP A 4 -7.71 -9.84 10.67
N HIS A 5 -8.54 -10.11 9.66
CA HIS A 5 -8.09 -10.43 8.30
C HIS A 5 -8.66 -9.39 7.33
N PHE A 6 -7.93 -9.10 6.25
CA PHE A 6 -8.39 -8.14 5.25
C PHE A 6 -7.89 -8.47 3.84
N TYR A 7 -8.78 -8.35 2.88
CA TYR A 7 -8.48 -8.39 1.44
C TYR A 7 -9.36 -7.33 0.77
N PRO A 8 -8.80 -6.43 -0.05
CA PRO A 8 -9.61 -5.40 -0.69
C PRO A 8 -10.40 -5.94 -1.90
N ALA A 9 -9.97 -7.04 -2.51
CA ALA A 9 -10.53 -7.53 -3.77
C ALA A 9 -10.79 -9.04 -3.80
N PHE A 10 -11.43 -9.50 -4.89
CA PHE A 10 -11.77 -10.89 -5.17
C PHE A 10 -11.08 -11.37 -6.44
N ALA A 11 -10.45 -12.55 -6.41
CA ALA A 11 -9.78 -13.12 -7.57
C ALA A 11 -10.81 -13.56 -8.64
N PRO A 12 -10.78 -13.02 -9.88
CA PRO A 12 -11.75 -13.35 -10.93
C PRO A 12 -11.76 -14.83 -11.34
N GLU A 13 -10.70 -15.57 -11.05
CA GLU A 13 -10.61 -17.01 -11.33
C GLU A 13 -11.48 -17.86 -10.39
N HIS A 14 -11.85 -17.32 -9.23
CA HIS A 14 -12.72 -18.00 -8.26
C HIS A 14 -14.05 -17.28 -8.05
N TYR A 15 -14.12 -15.98 -8.34
CA TYR A 15 -15.29 -15.14 -8.13
C TYR A 15 -15.74 -14.47 -9.43
N ASN A 16 -17.04 -14.51 -9.71
CA ASN A 16 -17.64 -13.97 -10.92
C ASN A 16 -19.12 -13.61 -10.68
N ALA A 17 -19.80 -13.15 -11.73
CA ALA A 17 -21.19 -12.70 -11.63
C ALA A 17 -22.20 -13.77 -11.14
N HIS A 18 -21.83 -15.06 -11.15
CA HIS A 18 -22.71 -16.14 -10.70
C HIS A 18 -22.58 -16.45 -9.21
N ASN A 19 -21.44 -16.16 -8.59
CA ASN A 19 -21.16 -16.51 -7.19
C ASN A 19 -20.78 -15.30 -6.31
N LEU A 20 -20.70 -14.11 -6.89
CA LEU A 20 -20.43 -12.86 -6.19
C LEU A 20 -21.64 -11.91 -6.30
N PRO A 21 -22.24 -11.47 -5.18
CA PRO A 21 -23.31 -10.48 -5.19
C PRO A 21 -22.95 -9.24 -6.01
N GLY A 22 -23.91 -8.70 -6.77
CA GLY A 22 -23.68 -7.60 -7.73
C GLY A 22 -22.94 -6.40 -7.14
N PHE A 23 -23.26 -6.02 -5.90
CA PHE A 23 -22.63 -4.89 -5.22
C PHE A 23 -21.15 -5.14 -4.84
N LEU A 24 -20.67 -6.38 -4.85
CA LEU A 24 -19.27 -6.74 -4.62
C LEU A 24 -18.48 -6.94 -5.92
N GLN A 25 -19.14 -7.03 -7.08
CA GLN A 25 -18.47 -7.21 -8.37
C GLN A 25 -17.49 -6.08 -8.75
N PRO A 26 -17.70 -4.81 -8.34
CA PRO A 26 -16.68 -3.77 -8.52
C PRO A 26 -15.35 -4.04 -7.81
N LEU A 27 -15.31 -5.01 -6.88
CA LEU A 27 -14.09 -5.45 -6.18
C LEU A 27 -13.44 -6.68 -6.84
N LEU A 28 -13.86 -7.08 -8.05
CA LEU A 28 -13.10 -8.06 -8.82
C LEU A 28 -11.74 -7.48 -9.18
N ALA A 29 -10.68 -8.21 -8.84
CA ALA A 29 -9.33 -7.69 -8.91
C ALA A 29 -8.91 -7.41 -10.36
N THR A 30 -8.43 -6.19 -10.59
CA THR A 30 -7.73 -5.76 -11.80
C THR A 30 -6.46 -4.99 -11.39
N PRO A 31 -5.47 -4.82 -12.28
CA PRO A 31 -4.29 -4.03 -11.95
C PRO A 31 -4.65 -2.61 -11.54
N GLN A 32 -5.61 -1.99 -12.24
CA GLN A 32 -6.06 -0.61 -11.98
C GLN A 32 -6.85 -0.48 -10.68
N LEU A 33 -7.48 -1.56 -10.19
CA LEU A 33 -8.16 -1.55 -8.89
C LEU A 33 -7.16 -1.33 -7.75
N MET A 34 -5.94 -1.85 -7.87
CA MET A 34 -4.88 -1.72 -6.86
C MET A 34 -4.30 -0.30 -6.75
N THR A 35 -4.68 0.61 -7.66
CA THR A 35 -4.28 2.02 -7.63
C THR A 35 -5.43 2.97 -7.35
N GLN A 36 -6.65 2.46 -7.10
CA GLN A 36 -7.79 3.31 -6.78
C GLN A 36 -7.71 3.81 -5.34
N PRO A 37 -7.69 5.13 -5.09
CA PRO A 37 -7.61 5.67 -3.73
C PRO A 37 -8.68 5.10 -2.79
N TRP A 38 -9.93 4.99 -3.28
CA TRP A 38 -11.04 4.47 -2.48
C TRP A 38 -10.87 2.99 -2.07
N VAL A 39 -10.18 2.18 -2.88
CA VAL A 39 -9.87 0.77 -2.55
C VAL A 39 -8.80 0.72 -1.47
N LEU A 40 -7.76 1.56 -1.62
CA LEU A 40 -6.68 1.66 -0.67
C LEU A 40 -7.17 2.18 0.69
N ASP A 41 -8.13 3.11 0.72
CA ASP A 41 -8.69 3.67 1.95
C ASP A 41 -9.52 2.66 2.78
N LEU A 42 -9.99 1.55 2.16
CA LEU A 42 -10.81 0.55 2.85
C LEU A 42 -10.11 -0.03 4.08
N VAL A 43 -8.81 -0.34 3.98
CA VAL A 43 -8.09 -1.02 5.07
C VAL A 43 -7.94 -0.11 6.29
N GLY A 44 -7.75 1.19 6.10
CA GLY A 44 -7.68 2.18 7.17
C GLY A 44 -9.01 2.27 7.93
N GLY A 45 -10.12 2.38 7.20
CA GLY A 45 -11.46 2.42 7.81
C GLY A 45 -11.79 1.16 8.62
N VAL A 46 -11.42 -0.03 8.11
CA VAL A 46 -11.60 -1.28 8.86
C VAL A 46 -10.69 -1.34 10.08
N ALA A 47 -9.43 -0.92 9.96
CA ALA A 47 -8.49 -0.89 11.09
C ALA A 47 -8.98 0.03 12.22
N ASP A 48 -9.54 1.20 11.90
CA ASP A 48 -10.11 2.12 12.88
C ASP A 48 -11.30 1.50 13.62
N ALA A 49 -12.19 0.82 12.90
CA ALA A 49 -13.33 0.12 13.49
C ALA A 49 -12.87 -1.02 14.42
N VAL A 50 -11.92 -1.85 13.97
CA VAL A 50 -11.36 -2.94 14.78
C VAL A 50 -10.67 -2.39 16.03
N ASN A 51 -9.88 -1.33 15.90
CA ASN A 51 -9.20 -0.68 17.00
C ASN A 51 -10.19 -0.08 18.01
N ALA A 52 -11.27 0.56 17.55
CA ALA A 52 -12.32 1.08 18.43
C ALA A 52 -12.98 -0.04 19.25
N LEU A 53 -13.29 -1.17 18.61
CA LEU A 53 -13.86 -2.33 19.28
C LEU A 53 -12.88 -2.96 20.28
N ALA A 54 -11.61 -3.10 19.90
CA ALA A 54 -10.55 -3.64 20.75
C ALA A 54 -10.32 -2.76 21.98
N ARG A 55 -10.22 -1.43 21.81
CA ARG A 55 -10.10 -0.49 22.94
C ARG A 55 -11.26 -0.58 23.91
N LYS A 56 -12.49 -0.76 23.40
CA LYS A 56 -13.70 -0.88 24.23
C LYS A 56 -13.75 -2.20 25.01
N SER A 57 -13.36 -3.31 24.37
CA SER A 57 -13.61 -4.67 24.90
C SER A 57 -12.39 -5.28 25.58
N LEU A 58 -11.19 -4.95 25.09
CA LEU A 58 -9.90 -5.52 25.48
C LEU A 58 -8.81 -4.42 25.45
N PRO A 59 -8.89 -3.38 26.30
CA PRO A 59 -8.06 -2.16 26.20
C PRO A 59 -6.53 -2.37 26.30
N ARG A 60 -6.08 -3.54 26.76
CA ARG A 60 -4.65 -3.89 26.88
C ARG A 60 -4.17 -4.86 25.79
N ALA A 61 -5.06 -5.30 24.90
CA ALA A 61 -4.68 -6.21 23.83
C ALA A 61 -4.06 -5.41 22.68
N GLU A 62 -2.92 -5.89 22.18
CA GLU A 62 -2.42 -5.50 20.87
C GLU A 62 -3.39 -5.96 19.78
N VAL A 63 -3.42 -5.21 18.68
CA VAL A 63 -4.23 -5.51 17.49
C VAL A 63 -3.28 -5.77 16.33
N TRP A 64 -3.44 -6.92 15.69
CA TRP A 64 -2.61 -7.36 14.57
C TRP A 64 -3.49 -7.63 13.35
N LEU A 65 -3.04 -7.20 12.17
CA LEU A 65 -3.59 -7.66 10.89
C LEU A 65 -3.01 -9.06 10.63
N GLY A 66 -3.74 -10.07 11.09
CA GLY A 66 -3.28 -11.47 11.23
C GLY A 66 -3.19 -12.26 9.93
N GLU A 67 -3.83 -11.79 8.86
CA GLU A 67 -3.75 -12.35 7.52
C GLU A 67 -4.23 -11.31 6.50
N THR A 68 -3.46 -11.05 5.46
CA THR A 68 -3.86 -10.13 4.40
C THR A 68 -3.14 -10.37 3.07
N GLY A 69 -3.80 -10.03 1.97
CA GLY A 69 -3.22 -9.96 0.63
C GLY A 69 -4.06 -9.02 -0.24
N SER A 70 -3.79 -8.97 -1.55
CA SER A 70 -4.52 -8.11 -2.49
C SER A 70 -5.89 -8.66 -2.90
N ALA A 71 -6.03 -9.98 -3.02
CA ALA A 71 -7.31 -10.57 -3.40
C ALA A 71 -7.59 -11.92 -2.73
N VAL A 72 -8.83 -12.14 -2.32
CA VAL A 72 -9.26 -13.47 -1.81
C VAL A 72 -9.20 -14.53 -2.90
N GLY A 73 -9.09 -15.80 -2.51
CA GLY A 73 -9.02 -16.92 -3.45
C GLY A 73 -7.63 -17.16 -4.02
N GLY A 74 -6.57 -16.96 -3.25
CA GLY A 74 -5.19 -17.22 -3.72
C GLY A 74 -4.58 -16.11 -4.57
N GLY A 75 -5.25 -14.96 -4.69
CA GLY A 75 -4.80 -13.85 -5.52
C GLY A 75 -5.22 -13.99 -7.00
N ALA A 76 -5.20 -12.86 -7.70
CA ALA A 76 -5.57 -12.75 -9.11
C ALA A 76 -4.33 -12.72 -10.02
N ALA A 77 -4.41 -13.37 -11.18
CA ALA A 77 -3.36 -13.33 -12.18
C ALA A 77 -3.17 -11.90 -12.72
N ASN A 78 -1.91 -11.52 -12.95
CA ASN A 78 -1.54 -10.19 -13.44
C ASN A 78 -1.94 -9.05 -12.51
N VAL A 79 -2.32 -9.35 -11.26
CA VAL A 79 -2.65 -8.36 -10.23
C VAL A 79 -1.83 -8.66 -8.99
N SER A 80 -2.11 -9.79 -8.33
CA SER A 80 -1.49 -10.15 -7.04
C SER A 80 -0.03 -10.59 -7.19
N ASN A 81 0.35 -11.12 -8.36
CA ASN A 81 1.70 -11.52 -8.71
C ASN A 81 2.43 -10.49 -9.59
N ALA A 82 1.88 -9.27 -9.69
CA ALA A 82 2.35 -8.22 -10.58
C ALA A 82 2.82 -6.98 -9.80
N PHE A 83 3.39 -6.00 -10.50
CA PHE A 83 3.81 -4.72 -9.94
C PHE A 83 2.65 -3.96 -9.28
N ALA A 84 1.43 -4.10 -9.82
CA ALA A 84 0.20 -3.54 -9.26
C ALA A 84 -0.02 -3.88 -7.78
N ASP A 85 0.30 -5.10 -7.34
CA ASP A 85 0.22 -5.51 -5.92
C ASP A 85 1.08 -4.64 -5.00
N GLY A 86 2.18 -4.09 -5.52
CA GLY A 86 3.11 -3.26 -4.77
C GLY A 86 2.48 -1.97 -4.25
N PHE A 87 1.54 -1.38 -4.99
CA PHE A 87 0.80 -0.18 -4.56
C PHE A 87 -0.04 -0.48 -3.33
N GLU A 88 -0.91 -1.49 -3.42
CA GLU A 88 -1.78 -1.94 -2.34
C GLU A 88 -0.98 -2.38 -1.12
N TRP A 89 0.08 -3.15 -1.34
CA TRP A 89 0.89 -3.71 -0.27
C TRP A 89 1.67 -2.64 0.51
N LEU A 90 2.31 -1.72 -0.21
CA LEU A 90 3.08 -0.63 0.40
C LEU A 90 2.17 0.34 1.16
N ASP A 91 1.01 0.66 0.57
CA ASP A 91 0.01 1.53 1.18
C ASP A 91 -0.55 0.91 2.47
N LYS A 92 -0.92 -0.37 2.42
CA LYS A 92 -1.40 -1.13 3.57
C LYS A 92 -0.39 -1.12 4.71
N MET A 93 0.89 -1.38 4.44
CA MET A 93 1.92 -1.33 5.48
C MET A 93 2.01 0.07 6.12
N GLY A 94 1.91 1.13 5.32
CA GLY A 94 1.87 2.51 5.81
C GLY A 94 0.67 2.81 6.71
N GLN A 95 -0.54 2.47 6.24
CA GLN A 95 -1.77 2.67 6.99
C GLN A 95 -1.83 1.86 8.28
N MET A 96 -1.37 0.59 8.25
CA MET A 96 -1.36 -0.25 9.44
C MET A 96 -0.40 0.28 10.51
N ALA A 97 0.74 0.86 10.09
CA ALA A 97 1.63 1.53 11.02
C ALA A 97 0.98 2.77 11.66
N LEU A 98 0.31 3.63 10.88
CA LEU A 98 -0.43 4.79 11.40
C LEU A 98 -1.58 4.40 12.32
N ALA A 99 -2.29 3.32 11.99
CA ALA A 99 -3.38 2.78 12.80
C ALA A 99 -2.88 2.06 14.08
N GLY A 100 -1.57 1.99 14.33
CA GLY A 100 -1.00 1.35 15.51
C GLY A 100 -1.15 -0.18 15.52
N GLN A 101 -1.31 -0.80 14.36
CA GLN A 101 -1.26 -2.27 14.25
C GLN A 101 0.17 -2.74 14.54
N SER A 102 0.34 -3.64 15.51
CA SER A 102 1.68 -4.05 15.92
C SER A 102 2.34 -4.99 14.92
N VAL A 103 1.55 -5.79 14.19
CA VAL A 103 2.02 -6.77 13.21
C VAL A 103 1.07 -6.84 12.02
N VAL A 104 1.64 -7.01 10.81
CA VAL A 104 0.92 -7.30 9.57
C VAL A 104 1.47 -8.61 8.98
N PHE A 105 0.58 -9.59 8.78
CA PHE A 105 0.92 -10.89 8.22
C PHE A 105 0.48 -10.98 6.76
N ARG A 106 1.47 -10.97 5.86
CA ARG A 106 1.24 -11.21 4.42
C ARG A 106 0.88 -12.68 4.19
N GLN A 107 -0.32 -12.90 3.67
CA GLN A 107 -0.73 -14.14 3.05
C GLN A 107 -0.28 -14.11 1.58
N THR A 108 0.72 -14.88 1.16
CA THR A 108 1.61 -15.77 1.93
C THR A 108 3.07 -15.35 1.77
N LEU A 109 3.96 -15.96 2.55
CA LEU A 109 5.38 -15.93 2.21
C LEU A 109 5.67 -16.65 0.88
N CYS A 110 5.11 -17.85 0.69
CA CYS A 110 5.37 -18.70 -0.47
C CYS A 110 4.07 -19.35 -0.98
N GLY A 111 3.97 -19.50 -2.30
CA GLY A 111 2.85 -20.12 -3.00
C GLY A 111 1.69 -19.17 -3.27
N TYR A 112 0.81 -19.60 -4.19
CA TYR A 112 -0.29 -18.80 -4.74
C TYR A 112 0.18 -17.50 -5.42
N ARG A 113 -0.77 -16.73 -5.95
CA ARG A 113 -0.47 -15.50 -6.71
C ARG A 113 -0.22 -14.30 -5.80
N TYR A 114 -0.79 -14.28 -4.61
CA TYR A 114 -0.55 -13.24 -3.60
C TYR A 114 0.73 -13.49 -2.76
N GLY A 115 1.48 -14.55 -3.04
CA GLY A 115 2.69 -14.87 -2.30
C GLY A 115 3.73 -13.76 -2.46
N LEU A 116 4.70 -13.69 -1.55
CA LEU A 116 5.94 -12.96 -1.84
C LEU A 116 6.83 -13.80 -2.76
N LEU A 117 6.80 -15.12 -2.59
CA LEU A 117 7.51 -16.09 -3.40
C LEU A 117 6.48 -17.00 -4.10
N ASP A 118 6.75 -17.39 -5.34
CA ASP A 118 5.95 -18.42 -6.02
C ASP A 118 6.24 -19.83 -5.45
N PHE A 119 5.61 -20.87 -6.02
CA PHE A 119 5.82 -22.25 -5.56
C PHE A 119 7.23 -22.79 -5.80
N ASP A 120 7.98 -22.19 -6.75
CA ASP A 120 9.36 -22.52 -7.05
C ASP A 120 10.34 -21.60 -6.29
N VAL A 121 9.83 -20.83 -5.33
CA VAL A 121 10.59 -19.91 -4.45
C VAL A 121 11.22 -18.74 -5.22
N ASN A 122 10.68 -18.40 -6.41
CA ASN A 122 11.09 -17.19 -7.11
C ASN A 122 10.36 -15.97 -6.52
N PRO A 123 11.05 -14.83 -6.35
CA PRO A 123 10.43 -13.62 -5.82
C PRO A 123 9.47 -12.98 -6.82
N MET A 124 8.27 -12.67 -6.35
CA MET A 124 7.31 -11.82 -7.05
C MET A 124 7.52 -10.34 -6.68
N PRO A 125 7.01 -9.36 -7.46
CA PRO A 125 7.25 -7.93 -7.23
C PRO A 125 7.11 -7.46 -5.78
N ALA A 126 6.05 -7.89 -5.09
CA ALA A 126 5.78 -7.50 -3.70
C ALA A 126 6.85 -7.99 -2.70
N TYR A 127 7.62 -9.03 -3.01
CA TYR A 127 8.78 -9.44 -2.22
C TYR A 127 9.82 -8.33 -2.15
N PHE A 128 10.15 -7.71 -3.28
CA PHE A 128 11.14 -6.64 -3.33
C PHE A 128 10.66 -5.39 -2.59
N THR A 129 9.37 -5.05 -2.71
CA THR A 129 8.73 -4.01 -1.89
C THR A 129 8.86 -4.31 -0.40
N ALA A 130 8.57 -5.55 0.03
CA ALA A 130 8.70 -5.96 1.43
C ALA A 130 10.15 -5.93 1.91
N VAL A 131 11.11 -6.33 1.09
CA VAL A 131 12.55 -6.29 1.41
C VAL A 131 13.03 -4.86 1.59
N LEU A 132 12.67 -3.94 0.70
CA LEU A 132 13.02 -2.52 0.84
C LEU A 132 12.43 -1.92 2.10
N PHE A 133 11.13 -2.16 2.35
CA PHE A 133 10.49 -1.73 3.59
C PHE A 133 11.23 -2.27 4.81
N LYS A 134 11.53 -3.57 4.84
CA LYS A 134 12.23 -4.22 5.96
C LYS A 134 13.65 -3.68 6.18
N ARG A 135 14.35 -3.30 5.11
CA ARG A 135 15.73 -2.78 5.20
C ARG A 135 15.76 -1.32 5.64
N LEU A 136 14.81 -0.50 5.18
CA LEU A 136 14.84 0.95 5.36
C LEU A 136 14.03 1.43 6.57
N VAL A 137 12.83 0.87 6.79
CA VAL A 137 11.86 1.38 7.77
C VAL A 137 12.17 0.88 9.18
N GLY A 138 12.25 1.82 10.13
CA GLY A 138 12.41 1.57 11.56
C GLY A 138 11.08 1.37 12.30
N GLY A 139 11.15 1.23 13.63
CA GLY A 139 9.97 0.90 14.47
C GLY A 139 9.07 2.08 14.83
N ALA A 140 9.45 3.32 14.50
CA ALA A 140 8.67 4.51 14.82
C ALA A 140 8.08 5.13 13.56
N VAL A 141 6.75 5.20 13.52
CA VAL A 141 5.98 5.95 12.52
C VAL A 141 5.91 7.42 12.93
N LEU A 142 5.92 8.32 11.95
CA LEU A 142 5.88 9.77 12.15
C LEU A 142 4.60 10.34 11.53
N THR A 143 4.19 11.53 12.00
CA THR A 143 3.07 12.25 11.42
C THR A 143 3.49 12.86 10.08
N THR A 144 2.76 12.51 9.02
CA THR A 144 2.96 13.07 7.67
C THR A 144 1.80 13.98 7.31
N ALA A 145 2.11 15.13 6.71
CA ALA A 145 1.11 15.97 6.03
C ALA A 145 1.61 16.28 4.62
N ILE A 146 0.69 16.35 3.66
CA ILE A 146 0.98 16.81 2.30
C ILE A 146 0.37 18.21 2.16
N GLU A 147 1.21 19.21 1.93
CA GLU A 147 0.79 20.58 1.68
C GLU A 147 0.82 20.86 0.16
N PRO A 148 -0.33 21.19 -0.48
CA PRO A 148 -0.33 21.56 -1.88
C PRO A 148 0.44 22.86 -2.09
N THR A 149 1.48 22.84 -2.93
CA THR A 149 2.28 24.05 -3.22
C THR A 149 1.56 25.02 -4.18
N VAL A 150 0.50 24.57 -4.86
CA VAL A 150 -0.36 25.41 -5.72
C VAL A 150 -1.82 25.10 -5.42
N THR A 151 -2.49 25.99 -4.69
CA THR A 151 -3.95 26.13 -4.78
C THR A 151 -4.26 26.75 -6.14
N VAL A 152 -4.57 25.92 -7.14
CA VAL A 152 -5.35 26.44 -8.27
C VAL A 152 -6.71 26.75 -7.67
N ALA A 153 -7.02 28.03 -7.52
CA ALA A 153 -8.37 28.48 -7.17
C ALA A 153 -9.31 28.10 -8.33
N THR A 154 -9.74 26.84 -8.40
CA THR A 154 -10.99 26.51 -9.06
C THR A 154 -12.07 27.17 -8.20
N GLY A 155 -12.71 28.22 -8.71
CA GLY A 155 -13.75 29.00 -8.03
C GLY A 155 -15.05 28.24 -7.74
N GLY A 156 -14.97 26.98 -7.32
CA GLY A 156 -16.05 26.24 -6.68
C GLY A 156 -15.75 26.15 -5.19
N ALA A 157 -16.76 26.36 -4.35
CA ALA A 157 -16.65 26.10 -2.93
C ALA A 157 -16.12 24.67 -2.72
N ALA A 158 -15.07 24.52 -1.91
CA ALA A 158 -14.63 23.23 -1.44
C ALA A 158 -15.85 22.53 -0.80
N ASP A 159 -16.22 21.37 -1.34
CA ASP A 159 -17.22 20.52 -0.74
C ASP A 159 -16.56 19.81 0.45
N PRO A 160 -16.97 20.07 1.70
CA PRO A 160 -16.41 19.40 2.87
C PRO A 160 -16.75 17.89 2.92
N THR A 161 -17.51 17.38 1.94
CA THR A 161 -17.84 15.97 1.75
C THR A 161 -17.19 15.34 0.51
N SER A 162 -16.48 16.11 -0.32
CA SER A 162 -15.63 15.51 -1.36
C SER A 162 -14.37 14.98 -0.69
N ASN A 163 -14.26 13.66 -0.59
CA ASN A 163 -12.97 13.00 -0.39
C ASN A 163 -12.06 13.46 -1.54
N ASP A 164 -11.24 14.49 -1.32
CA ASP A 164 -10.14 14.81 -2.21
C ASP A 164 -9.36 13.50 -2.39
N THR A 165 -9.49 12.91 -3.57
CA THR A 165 -8.91 11.61 -3.92
C THR A 165 -7.42 11.81 -4.08
N ALA A 166 -6.71 11.99 -2.97
CA ALA A 166 -5.29 12.28 -2.96
C ALA A 166 -4.56 11.18 -3.73
N THR A 167 -4.15 11.51 -4.95
CA THR A 167 -3.43 10.60 -5.83
C THR A 167 -1.99 10.45 -5.37
N LEU A 168 -1.47 11.37 -4.55
CA LEU A 168 -0.21 11.21 -3.84
C LEU A 168 -0.48 10.77 -2.41
N ARG A 169 0.12 9.64 -2.01
CA ARG A 169 0.07 9.11 -0.65
C ARG A 169 1.46 9.12 -0.04
N ALA A 170 1.57 9.45 1.24
CA ALA A 170 2.85 9.63 1.91
C ALA A 170 2.84 9.06 3.33
N TYR A 171 3.89 8.31 3.66
CA TYR A 171 4.11 7.73 4.99
C TYR A 171 5.54 8.01 5.42
N THR A 172 5.74 8.45 6.66
CA THR A 172 7.07 8.80 7.16
C THR A 172 7.40 8.00 8.41
N PHE A 173 8.68 7.63 8.54
CA PHE A 173 9.19 6.76 9.59
C PHE A 173 10.58 7.21 10.02
N CYS A 174 10.98 6.86 11.24
CA CYS A 174 12.39 6.77 11.55
C CYS A 174 13.04 5.67 10.70
N ALA A 175 14.24 5.92 10.20
CA ALA A 175 15.00 4.91 9.46
C ALA A 175 15.50 3.80 10.38
N ARG A 176 15.79 2.63 9.79
CA ARG A 176 16.51 1.54 10.46
C ARG A 176 17.99 1.92 10.58
N GLY A 177 18.31 2.71 11.60
CA GLY A 177 19.61 3.36 11.79
C GLY A 177 19.41 4.81 12.22
N SER A 178 20.14 5.73 11.59
CA SER A 178 19.95 7.17 11.77
C SER A 178 19.26 7.78 10.54
N GLY A 179 18.25 8.62 10.77
CA GLY A 179 17.60 9.40 9.72
C GLY A 179 16.10 9.12 9.60
N LEU A 180 15.54 9.55 8.47
CA LEU A 180 14.12 9.47 8.15
C LEU A 180 13.93 8.67 6.87
N VAL A 181 12.81 7.96 6.78
CA VAL A 181 12.33 7.33 5.55
C VAL A 181 10.98 7.93 5.21
N ALA A 182 10.86 8.45 4.00
CA ALA A 182 9.57 8.83 3.41
C ALA A 182 9.23 7.82 2.32
N ILE A 183 8.04 7.24 2.41
CA ILE A 183 7.43 6.41 1.38
C ILE A 183 6.42 7.27 0.66
N LEU A 184 6.51 7.34 -0.66
CA LEU A 184 5.64 8.12 -1.51
C LEU A 184 5.05 7.21 -2.58
N ILE A 185 3.74 7.27 -2.77
CA ILE A 185 3.01 6.49 -3.75
C ILE A 185 2.24 7.46 -4.64
N ASN A 186 2.62 7.54 -5.91
CA ASN A 186 1.88 8.32 -6.90
C ASN A 186 0.91 7.40 -7.65
N LEU A 187 -0.38 7.65 -7.47
CA LEU A 187 -1.50 6.95 -8.10
C LEU A 187 -2.03 7.68 -9.34
N ASP A 188 -1.55 8.91 -9.59
CA ASP A 188 -1.86 9.62 -10.81
C ASP A 188 -1.14 8.94 -11.99
N ASN A 189 -1.90 8.54 -13.00
CA ASN A 189 -1.39 7.86 -14.18
C ASN A 189 -1.06 8.81 -15.35
N THR A 190 -1.20 10.12 -15.14
CA THR A 190 -0.96 11.17 -16.13
C THR A 190 0.12 12.16 -15.73
N THR A 191 0.30 12.39 -14.42
CA THR A 191 1.22 13.42 -13.91
C THR A 191 2.27 12.86 -12.96
N ASN A 192 3.49 13.33 -13.14
CA ASN A 192 4.57 13.09 -12.18
C ASN A 192 4.40 14.03 -10.99
N ALA A 193 4.49 13.49 -9.77
CA ALA A 193 4.55 14.29 -8.56
C ALA A 193 5.97 14.84 -8.33
N THR A 194 6.09 16.14 -8.08
CA THR A 194 7.32 16.75 -7.54
C THR A 194 7.09 17.08 -6.08
N VAL A 195 7.94 16.56 -5.20
CA VAL A 195 7.78 16.76 -3.75
C VAL A 195 9.01 17.44 -3.15
N ALA A 196 8.77 18.36 -2.21
CA ALA A 196 9.78 18.90 -1.32
C ALA A 196 9.50 18.35 0.09
N LEU A 197 10.49 17.68 0.69
CA LEU A 197 10.36 17.15 2.04
C LEU A 197 10.71 18.24 3.06
N GLN A 198 9.92 18.31 4.13
CA GLN A 198 10.20 19.13 5.30
C GLN A 198 10.06 18.31 6.59
N ALA A 199 10.93 18.59 7.55
CA ALA A 199 10.84 18.10 8.93
C ALA A 199 10.88 19.33 9.85
N ASP A 200 9.85 19.50 10.68
CA ASP A 200 9.70 20.64 11.60
C ASP A 200 9.90 22.02 10.92
N GLY A 201 9.31 22.17 9.72
CA GLY A 201 9.35 23.41 8.93
C GLY A 201 10.70 23.70 8.25
N LYS A 202 11.61 22.73 8.19
CA LYS A 202 12.93 22.87 7.55
C LYS A 202 13.18 21.73 6.57
N ALA A 203 13.98 22.00 5.53
CA ALA A 203 14.48 20.94 4.68
C ALA A 203 15.30 19.94 5.52
N PRO A 204 15.09 18.61 5.40
CA PRO A 204 15.91 17.62 6.07
C PRO A 204 17.38 17.82 5.73
N ALA A 205 18.23 17.81 6.76
CA ALA A 205 19.69 17.89 6.59
C ALA A 205 20.27 16.49 6.32
N GLY A 206 21.39 16.44 5.60
CA GLY A 206 22.15 15.21 5.33
C GLY A 206 22.01 14.72 3.88
N GLU A 207 22.52 13.52 3.64
CA GLU A 207 22.44 12.86 2.34
C GLU A 207 21.04 12.29 2.10
N ARG A 208 20.62 12.32 0.83
CA ARG A 208 19.34 11.77 0.37
C ARG A 208 19.62 10.60 -0.57
N TRP A 209 18.91 9.49 -0.34
CA TRP A 209 18.90 8.33 -1.23
C TRP A 209 17.47 8.06 -1.70
N ASP A 210 17.31 7.98 -3.02
CA ASP A 210 16.03 7.64 -3.65
C ASP A 210 16.02 6.17 -4.07
N PHE A 211 14.93 5.47 -3.74
CA PHE A 211 14.69 4.07 -4.08
C PHE A 211 13.38 3.98 -4.86
N LEU A 212 13.44 4.30 -6.16
CA LEU A 212 12.27 4.33 -7.02
C LEU A 212 11.97 2.92 -7.56
N LEU A 213 10.83 2.38 -7.16
CA LEU A 213 10.26 1.16 -7.71
C LEU A 213 9.38 1.48 -8.91
N THR A 214 9.61 0.81 -10.04
CA THR A 214 8.79 0.95 -11.25
C THR A 214 8.49 -0.41 -11.89
N ALA A 215 7.43 -0.46 -12.70
CA ALA A 215 7.30 -1.47 -13.74
C ALA A 215 8.37 -1.22 -14.83
N HIS A 216 8.42 -2.11 -15.83
CA HIS A 216 9.22 -1.89 -17.04
C HIS A 216 8.76 -0.63 -17.78
N ASP A 217 9.68 0.11 -18.42
CA ASP A 217 9.34 1.32 -19.17
C ASP A 217 8.31 1.01 -20.28
N GLY A 218 7.18 1.71 -20.26
CA GLY A 218 6.09 1.51 -21.22
C GLY A 218 5.25 0.24 -20.98
N ALA A 219 5.48 -0.51 -19.90
CA ALA A 219 4.68 -1.68 -19.55
C ALA A 219 3.45 -1.34 -18.69
N ASP A 220 2.46 -2.23 -18.73
CA ASP A 220 1.31 -2.20 -17.83
C ASP A 220 1.76 -2.57 -16.40
N ILE A 221 1.16 -1.96 -15.38
CA ILE A 221 1.35 -2.32 -13.97
C ILE A 221 0.95 -3.78 -13.66
N GLY A 222 0.25 -4.45 -14.58
CA GLY A 222 0.01 -5.90 -14.54
C GLY A 222 1.21 -6.79 -14.93
N ASP A 223 2.38 -6.22 -15.22
CA ASP A 223 3.64 -6.96 -15.43
C ASP A 223 4.21 -7.49 -14.10
N SER A 224 4.85 -8.66 -14.16
CA SER A 224 5.58 -9.29 -13.05
C SER A 224 7.02 -8.80 -12.89
N ALA A 225 7.53 -7.98 -13.82
CA ALA A 225 8.84 -7.35 -13.67
C ALA A 225 8.79 -6.13 -12.75
N ILE A 226 9.81 -5.97 -11.91
CA ILE A 226 10.00 -4.80 -11.06
C ILE A 226 11.44 -4.29 -11.16
N TYR A 227 11.58 -2.96 -11.14
CA TYR A 227 12.85 -2.26 -11.29
C TYR A 227 13.10 -1.39 -10.06
N LEU A 228 14.35 -1.27 -9.66
CA LEU A 228 14.82 -0.31 -8.67
C LEU A 228 15.78 0.66 -9.35
N ASN A 229 15.43 1.94 -9.40
CA ASN A 229 16.24 2.98 -10.05
C ASN A 229 16.66 2.60 -11.49
N GLY A 230 15.72 2.03 -12.26
CA GLY A 230 15.93 1.61 -13.64
C GLY A 230 16.66 0.26 -13.82
N GLN A 231 17.06 -0.42 -12.75
CA GLN A 231 17.66 -1.76 -12.82
C GLN A 231 16.64 -2.83 -12.44
N GLN A 232 16.45 -3.83 -13.31
CA GLN A 232 15.53 -4.92 -13.03
C GLN A 232 16.02 -5.74 -11.82
N LEU A 233 15.14 -5.97 -10.87
CA LEU A 233 15.43 -6.82 -9.73
C LEU A 233 15.16 -8.28 -10.10
N ARG A 234 16.14 -9.13 -9.79
CA ARG A 234 16.12 -10.59 -9.95
C ARG A 234 16.94 -11.20 -8.80
N VAL A 235 16.69 -12.45 -8.46
CA VAL A 235 17.51 -13.25 -7.51
C VAL A 235 18.39 -14.20 -8.30
#